data_AF-F8FD17-F1
#
_entry.id   AF-F8FD17-F1
#
_cell.length_a   1.000
_cell.length_b   1.000
_cell.length_c   1.000
_cell.angle_alpha   90.00
_cell.angle_beta   90.00
_cell.angle_gamma   90.00
#
_symmetry.space_group_name_H-M   'P 1'
#
loop_
_entity.id
_entity.type
_entity.pdbx_description
1 polymer ?
#
loop_
_entity_poly.entity_id
_entity_poly.type
_entity_poly.pdbx_seq_one_letter_code
_entity_poly.pdbx_strand_id
1 'polypeptide(L)'
;MRLNEQDIINAICLHTAERKGIQPKQVEVSLEYDDDLGFSAEVTAEGRSQILIAANMLEAIERYLFQHQGVRVFRDQIHLRLEDEIVADISR
;
A
#
# COMPACT_ATOMS: atom_id res chain seq x y z
N MET A 1 -6.61 -12.45 7.69
CA MET A 1 -7.46 -11.49 6.94
C MET A 1 -6.79 -11.26 5.60
N ARG A 2 -7.51 -10.93 4.53
CA ARG A 2 -6.91 -10.68 3.21
C ARG A 2 -7.39 -9.33 2.68
N LEU A 3 -6.46 -8.55 2.13
CA LEU A 3 -6.70 -7.31 1.40
C LEU A 3 -6.47 -7.58 -0.08
N ASN A 4 -7.36 -7.07 -0.92
CA ASN A 4 -7.19 -7.14 -2.38
C ASN A 4 -6.31 -5.97 -2.87
N GLU A 5 -6.02 -5.94 -4.17
CA GLU A 5 -5.21 -4.90 -4.79
C GLU A 5 -5.77 -3.49 -4.52
N GLN A 6 -7.09 -3.31 -4.65
CA GLN A 6 -7.74 -2.01 -4.42
C GLN A 6 -7.60 -1.54 -2.96
N ASP A 7 -7.66 -2.44 -1.98
CA ASP A 7 -7.40 -2.12 -0.59
C ASP A 7 -5.97 -1.64 -0.36
N ILE A 8 -4.99 -2.26 -1.02
CA ILE A 8 -3.57 -1.86 -0.96
C ILE A 8 -3.38 -0.49 -1.62
N ILE A 9 -3.98 -0.27 -2.80
CA ILE A 9 -3.98 1.04 -3.48
C ILE A 9 -4.60 2.11 -2.58
N ASN A 10 -5.76 1.85 -1.99
CA ASN A 10 -6.43 2.78 -1.10
C ASN A 10 -5.55 3.13 0.11
N ALA A 11 -4.90 2.14 0.71
CA ALA A 11 -3.97 2.35 1.82
C ALA A 11 -2.82 3.29 1.42
N ILE A 12 -2.20 3.08 0.25
CA ILE A 12 -1.12 3.92 -0.27
C ILE A 12 -1.60 5.33 -0.62
N CYS A 13 -2.77 5.47 -1.25
CA CYS A 13 -3.37 6.78 -1.57
C CYS A 13 -3.63 7.58 -0.30
N LEU A 14 -4.27 6.98 0.71
CA LEU A 14 -4.56 7.62 1.99
C LEU A 14 -3.26 8.03 2.71
N HIS A 15 -2.29 7.12 2.80
CA HIS A 15 -1.03 7.39 3.47
C HIS A 15 -0.24 8.52 2.77
N THR A 16 -0.15 8.49 1.44
CA THR A 16 0.54 9.51 0.65
C THR A 16 -0.14 10.86 0.78
N ALA A 17 -1.47 10.89 0.67
CA ALA A 17 -2.26 12.10 0.77
C ALA A 17 -2.16 12.75 2.17
N GLU A 18 -2.20 11.94 3.24
CA GLU A 18 -2.00 12.42 4.62
C GLU A 18 -0.62 13.11 4.76
N ARG A 19 0.46 12.49 4.27
CA ARG A 19 1.81 13.05 4.37
C ARG A 19 2.02 14.32 3.55
N LYS A 20 1.32 14.44 2.42
CA LYS A 20 1.40 15.61 1.52
C LYS A 20 0.37 16.70 1.84
N GLY A 21 -0.64 16.43 2.67
CA GLY A 21 -1.72 17.37 2.95
C GLY A 21 -2.65 17.61 1.76
N ILE A 22 -2.85 16.60 0.91
CA ILE A 22 -3.72 16.66 -0.28
C ILE A 22 -4.89 15.68 -0.16
N GLN A 23 -5.82 15.68 -1.13
CA GLN A 23 -6.91 14.70 -1.13
C GLN A 23 -6.44 13.35 -1.71
N PRO A 24 -6.90 12.19 -1.19
CA PRO A 24 -6.54 10.87 -1.70
C PRO A 24 -6.81 10.69 -3.20
N LYS A 25 -7.88 11.30 -3.72
CA LYS A 25 -8.22 11.29 -5.16
C LYS A 25 -7.22 12.03 -6.06
N GLN A 26 -6.27 12.76 -5.48
CA GLN A 26 -5.17 13.43 -6.20
C GLN A 26 -3.89 12.57 -6.22
N VAL A 27 -3.98 11.34 -5.74
CA VAL A 27 -2.90 10.35 -5.74
C VAL A 27 -3.31 9.23 -6.68
N GLU A 28 -2.45 8.93 -7.63
CA GLU A 28 -2.55 7.76 -8.51
C GLU A 28 -1.49 6.75 -8.08
N VAL A 29 -1.87 5.48 -8.02
CA VAL A 29 -1.00 4.39 -7.56
C VAL A 29 -1.12 3.23 -8.54
N SER A 30 0.03 2.72 -8.96
CA SER A 30 0.16 1.47 -9.72
C SER A 30 1.03 0.51 -8.90
N LEU A 31 0.55 -0.71 -8.67
CA LEU A 31 1.34 -1.73 -7.99
C LEU A 31 2.21 -2.49 -9.00
N GLU A 32 3.41 -2.82 -8.59
CA GLU A 32 4.39 -3.52 -9.44
C GLU A 32 5.02 -4.67 -8.65
N TYR A 33 5.36 -5.73 -9.37
CA TYR A 33 6.20 -6.81 -8.88
C TYR A 33 7.23 -7.14 -9.95
N ASP A 34 8.47 -7.25 -9.52
CA ASP A 34 9.61 -7.67 -10.33
C ASP A 34 10.36 -8.79 -9.61
N ASP A 35 10.85 -9.79 -10.34
CA ASP A 35 11.49 -10.97 -9.72
C ASP A 35 12.82 -10.64 -9.00
N ASP A 36 13.53 -9.59 -9.44
CA ASP A 36 14.80 -9.17 -8.85
C ASP A 36 14.60 -8.10 -7.74
N LEU A 37 13.62 -7.21 -7.92
CA LEU A 37 13.39 -6.06 -7.03
C LEU A 37 12.27 -6.28 -6.01
N GLY A 38 11.37 -7.25 -6.25
CA GLY A 38 10.21 -7.56 -5.42
C GLY A 38 9.05 -6.60 -5.62
N PHE A 39 8.22 -6.44 -4.59
CA PHE A 39 7.04 -5.58 -4.63
C PHE A 39 7.39 -4.09 -4.50
N SER A 40 6.77 -3.29 -5.35
CA SER A 40 6.84 -1.83 -5.32
C SER A 40 5.51 -1.20 -5.73
N ALA A 41 5.42 0.12 -5.59
CA ALA A 41 4.32 0.88 -6.15
C ALA A 41 4.83 2.19 -6.75
N GLU A 42 4.47 2.49 -7.99
CA GLU A 42 4.60 3.83 -8.54
C GLU A 42 3.47 4.70 -8.00
N VAL A 43 3.83 5.85 -7.43
CA VAL A 43 2.89 6.82 -6.88
C VAL A 43 3.07 8.16 -7.55
N THR A 44 2.03 8.64 -8.21
CA THR A 44 1.99 9.96 -8.83
C THR A 44 1.10 10.89 -8.03
N ALA A 45 1.65 12.01 -7.57
CA ALA A 45 0.91 13.05 -6.87
C ALA A 45 1.49 14.42 -7.21
N GLU A 46 0.62 15.42 -7.41
CA GLU A 46 1.03 16.81 -7.72
C GLU A 46 1.97 16.89 -8.94
N GLY A 47 1.75 16.03 -9.94
CA GLY A 47 2.55 15.98 -11.17
C GLY A 47 3.96 15.40 -10.99
N ARG A 48 4.23 14.70 -9.88
CA ARG A 48 5.51 14.02 -9.62
C ARG A 48 5.28 12.56 -9.29
N SER A 49 6.05 11.69 -9.93
CA SER A 49 6.04 10.25 -9.70
C SER A 49 7.23 9.83 -8.83
N GLN A 50 7.01 8.84 -7.97
CA GLN A 50 8.05 8.21 -7.16
C GLN A 50 7.75 6.73 -6.99
N ILE A 51 8.79 5.91 -6.86
CA ILE A 51 8.65 4.49 -6.51
C ILE A 51 8.69 4.32 -4.99
N LEU A 52 7.71 3.62 -4.46
CA LEU A 52 7.69 3.11 -3.10
C LEU A 52 8.15 1.66 -3.10
N ILE A 53 9.03 1.30 -2.16
CA ILE A 53 9.42 -0.09 -1.95
C ILE A 53 8.41 -0.81 -1.04
N ALA A 54 8.44 -2.14 -1.02
CA ALA A 54 7.57 -2.97 -0.18
C ALA A 54 7.44 -2.46 1.26
N ALA A 55 8.54 -2.03 1.90
CA ALA A 55 8.52 -1.51 3.27
C ALA A 55 7.57 -0.30 3.46
N ASN A 56 7.45 0.58 2.46
CA ASN A 56 6.52 1.69 2.49
C ASN A 56 5.07 1.23 2.26
N MET A 57 4.87 0.23 1.38
CA MET A 57 3.55 -0.36 1.16
C MET A 57 3.03 -1.02 2.44
N LEU A 58 3.86 -1.76 3.16
CA LEU A 58 3.49 -2.39 4.43
C LEU A 58 3.11 -1.34 5.49
N GLU A 59 3.88 -0.25 5.62
CA GLU A 59 3.54 0.86 6.53
C GLU A 59 2.17 1.48 6.18
N ALA A 60 1.88 1.67 4.89
CA ALA A 60 0.59 2.19 4.45
C ALA A 60 -0.56 1.24 4.85
N ILE A 61 -0.38 -0.08 4.68
CA ILE A 61 -1.35 -1.10 5.08
C ILE A 61 -1.56 -1.11 6.60
N GLU A 62 -0.49 -1.05 7.41
CA GLU A 62 -0.56 -0.96 8.88
C GLU A 62 -1.43 0.22 9.31
N ARG A 63 -1.16 1.40 8.73
CA ARG A 63 -1.94 2.62 9.03
C ARG A 63 -3.38 2.52 8.58
N TYR A 64 -3.63 1.98 7.39
CA TYR A 64 -4.99 1.80 6.86
C TYR A 64 -5.84 0.94 7.79
N LEU A 65 -5.32 -0.23 8.19
CA LEU A 65 -6.01 -1.15 9.10
C LEU A 65 -6.23 -0.53 10.49
N PHE A 66 -5.25 0.19 11.02
CA PHE A 66 -5.39 0.84 12.32
C PHE A 66 -6.43 1.97 12.28
N GLN A 67 -6.36 2.86 11.29
CA GLN A 67 -7.20 4.06 11.22
C GLN A 67 -8.64 3.76 10.80
N HIS A 68 -8.86 2.80 9.90
CA HIS A 68 -10.19 2.55 9.32
C HIS A 68 -10.90 1.35 9.93
N GLN A 69 -10.16 0.40 10.49
CA GLN A 69 -10.74 -0.82 11.06
C GLN A 69 -10.45 -0.98 12.56
N GLY A 70 -9.59 -0.13 13.15
CA GLY A 70 -9.17 -0.25 14.54
C GLY A 70 -8.32 -1.49 14.82
N VAL A 71 -7.82 -2.16 13.77
CA VAL A 71 -7.03 -3.38 13.88
C VAL A 71 -5.55 -3.01 13.91
N ARG A 72 -4.86 -3.37 15.00
CA ARG A 72 -3.41 -3.28 15.07
C ARG A 72 -2.79 -4.50 14.41
N VAL A 73 -1.92 -4.26 13.44
CA VAL A 73 -1.08 -5.26 12.79
C VAL A 73 0.37 -4.79 12.80
N PHE A 74 1.30 -5.73 12.81
CA PHE A 74 2.72 -5.46 12.70
C PHE A 74 3.24 -5.93 11.34
N ARG A 75 4.37 -5.36 10.89
CA ARG A 75 4.95 -5.61 9.57
C ARG A 75 5.15 -7.09 9.24
N ASP A 76 5.61 -7.87 10.21
CA ASP A 76 5.86 -9.30 10.09
C ASP A 76 4.57 -10.12 9.91
N GLN A 77 3.42 -9.54 10.19
CA GLN A 77 2.11 -10.16 9.97
C GLN A 77 1.55 -9.89 8.57
N ILE A 78 2.16 -9.00 7.78
CA ILE A 78 1.68 -8.60 6.46
C ILE A 78 2.55 -9.25 5.38
N HIS A 79 1.93 -10.08 4.54
CA HIS A 79 2.62 -10.77 3.46
C HIS A 79 2.00 -10.39 2.11
N LEU A 80 2.76 -9.65 1.29
CA LEU A 80 2.41 -9.38 -0.10
C LEU A 80 2.60 -10.65 -0.93
N ARG A 81 1.65 -10.94 -1.82
CA ARG A 81 1.71 -12.06 -2.75
C ARG A 81 1.25 -11.61 -4.13
N LEU A 82 1.92 -12.12 -5.16
CA LEU A 82 1.46 -12.01 -6.53
C LEU A 82 0.63 -13.26 -6.86
N GLU A 83 -0.67 -13.07 -7.10
CA GLU A 83 -1.55 -14.08 -7.69
C GLU A 83 -1.86 -13.63 -9.14
N ASP A 84 -3.13 -13.41 -9.50
CA ASP A 84 -3.49 -12.68 -10.73
C ASP A 84 -3.29 -11.16 -10.57
N GLU A 85 -3.42 -10.67 -9.34
CA GLU A 85 -3.17 -9.31 -8.88
C GLU A 85 -2.34 -9.36 -7.59
N ILE A 86 -1.84 -8.20 -7.13
CA ILE A 86 -1.12 -8.14 -5.85
C ILE A 86 -2.12 -8.11 -4.70
N VAL A 87 -1.98 -9.06 -3.77
CA VAL A 87 -2.81 -9.18 -2.57
C VAL A 87 -1.96 -9.13 -1.30
N ALA A 88 -2.57 -8.78 -0.17
CA ALA A 88 -1.91 -8.82 1.13
C ALA A 88 -2.63 -9.75 2.10
N ASP A 89 -1.91 -10.74 2.60
CA ASP A 89 -2.39 -11.63 3.65
C ASP A 89 -1.89 -11.19 5.01
N ILE A 90 -2.83 -11.11 5.95
CA ILE A 90 -2.61 -10.69 7.33
C ILE A 90 -2.74 -11.92 8.23
N SER A 91 -1.61 -12.37 8.78
CA SER A 91 -1.55 -13.44 9.76
C SER A 91 -2.01 -12.96 11.14
N ARG A 92 -2.40 -13.89 12.01
CA ARG A 92 -2.87 -13.60 13.37
C ARG A 92 -1.73 -13.72 14.36
#